data_AF-A0A928JX69-F1
#
_entry.id   AF-A0A928JX69-F1
#
_cell.length_a   1.000
_cell.length_b   1.000
_cell.length_c   1.000
_cell.angle_alpha   90.00
_cell.angle_beta   90.00
_cell.angle_gamma   90.00
#
_symmetry.space_group_name_H-M   'P 1'
#
loop_
_entity.id
_entity.type
_entity.pdbx_description
1 polymer ?
#
loop_
_entity_poly.entity_id
_entity_poly.type
_entity_poly.pdbx_seq_one_letter_code
_entity_poly.pdbx_strand_id
1 'polypeptide(L)'
;TVTDAKGKKIAAGNYTLKYENNKNVGTATVTITFKGNYSGTKKLEFTINPKGTSIKKLTAGKKKFTAQWGKQATQTTGYEIQYSTSNKFTKSTTKSATVNNKTTKKEFTKLSAKRKYYVRIRTYKTVKGKKYYSSWSSVKSVTTK
;
A
#
# COMPACT_ATOMS: atom_id res chain seq x y z
N THR A 1 8.58 -6.32 -21.17
CA THR A 1 9.21 -6.82 -22.42
C THR A 1 10.68 -7.10 -22.14
N VAL A 2 11.27 -8.08 -22.81
CA VAL A 2 12.72 -8.36 -22.70
C VAL A 2 13.41 -7.71 -23.91
N THR A 3 14.43 -6.90 -23.67
CA THR A 3 15.17 -6.17 -24.71
C THR A 3 16.67 -6.45 -24.58
N ASP A 4 17.38 -6.41 -25.70
CA ASP A 4 18.85 -6.46 -25.71
C ASP A 4 19.47 -5.11 -25.30
N ALA A 5 20.81 -5.04 -25.29
CA ALA A 5 21.56 -3.84 -24.92
C ALA A 5 21.33 -2.64 -25.88
N LYS A 6 20.84 -2.90 -27.10
CA LYS A 6 20.50 -1.87 -28.10
C LYS A 6 19.02 -1.48 -28.05
N GLY A 7 18.27 -2.00 -27.07
CA GLY A 7 16.83 -1.75 -26.91
C GLY A 7 15.95 -2.56 -27.85
N LYS A 8 16.50 -3.49 -28.64
CA LYS A 8 15.71 -4.34 -29.53
C LYS A 8 14.98 -5.40 -28.72
N LYS A 9 13.68 -5.54 -28.97
CA LYS A 9 12.85 -6.58 -28.34
C LYS A 9 13.38 -7.97 -28.71
N ILE A 10 13.62 -8.79 -27.70
CA ILE A 10 13.99 -10.19 -27.86
C ILE A 10 12.70 -11.02 -27.99
N ALA A 11 12.62 -11.90 -28.98
CA ALA A 11 11.47 -12.77 -29.18
C ALA A 11 11.38 -13.84 -28.06
N ALA A 12 10.16 -14.22 -27.67
CA ALA A 12 9.91 -15.09 -26.51
C ALA A 12 10.61 -16.46 -26.59
N GLY A 13 10.85 -17.01 -27.79
CA GLY A 13 11.60 -18.26 -27.96
C GLY A 13 13.09 -18.18 -27.55
N ASN A 14 13.66 -16.97 -27.45
CA ASN A 14 15.06 -16.75 -27.09
C ASN A 14 15.28 -16.56 -25.58
N TYR A 15 14.27 -16.82 -24.75
CA TYR A 15 14.44 -16.83 -23.30
C TYR A 15 13.36 -17.67 -22.61
N THR A 16 13.64 -18.09 -21.38
CA THR A 16 12.65 -18.65 -20.46
C THR A 16 12.52 -17.79 -19.21
N LEU A 17 11.33 -17.78 -18.63
CA LEU A 17 11.02 -17.06 -17.40
C LEU A 17 10.71 -18.06 -16.28
N LYS A 18 11.38 -17.91 -15.15
CA LYS A 18 11.03 -18.59 -13.90
C LYS A 18 10.58 -17.55 -12.88
N TYR A 19 9.45 -17.81 -12.25
CA TYR A 19 8.87 -16.93 -11.23
C TYR A 19 8.96 -17.57 -9.86
N GLU A 20 9.35 -16.80 -8.87
CA GLU A 20 9.41 -17.20 -7.46
C GLU A 20 8.67 -16.18 -6.60
N ASN A 21 7.96 -16.66 -5.56
CA ASN A 21 7.21 -15.83 -4.62
C ASN A 21 6.18 -14.88 -5.27
N ASN A 22 5.66 -15.23 -6.46
CA ASN A 22 4.86 -14.34 -7.31
C ASN A 22 3.34 -14.35 -7.03
N LYS A 23 2.88 -15.01 -5.96
CA LYS A 23 1.45 -15.09 -5.59
C LYS A 23 1.10 -14.22 -4.37
N ASN A 24 2.03 -14.14 -3.43
CA ASN A 24 1.78 -13.52 -2.13
C ASN A 24 2.43 -12.14 -2.05
N VAL A 25 1.85 -11.27 -1.22
CA VAL A 25 2.41 -9.95 -0.89
C VAL A 25 3.83 -10.13 -0.37
N GLY A 26 4.76 -9.37 -0.92
CA GLY A 26 6.18 -9.54 -0.69
C GLY A 26 7.00 -9.12 -1.92
N THR A 27 8.29 -9.45 -1.88
CA THR A 27 9.17 -9.35 -3.06
C THR A 27 9.07 -10.65 -3.85
N ALA A 28 8.72 -10.53 -5.12
CA ALA A 28 8.72 -11.61 -6.09
C ALA A 28 9.93 -11.48 -7.01
N THR A 29 10.44 -12.61 -7.49
CA THR A 29 11.63 -12.66 -8.34
C THR A 29 11.29 -13.30 -9.67
N VAL A 30 11.71 -12.66 -10.76
CA VAL A 30 11.75 -13.20 -12.11
C VAL A 30 13.20 -13.53 -12.43
N THR A 31 13.45 -14.77 -12.83
CA THR A 31 14.73 -15.17 -13.43
C THR A 31 14.50 -15.37 -14.93
N ILE A 32 15.20 -14.56 -15.73
CA ILE A 32 15.25 -14.67 -17.18
C ILE A 32 16.48 -15.50 -17.52
N THR A 33 16.30 -16.58 -18.25
CA THR A 33 17.41 -17.38 -18.81
C THR A 33 17.38 -17.24 -20.31
N PHE A 34 18.43 -16.66 -20.88
CA PHE A 34 18.52 -16.43 -22.32
C PHE A 34 18.93 -17.71 -23.07
N LYS A 35 18.51 -17.80 -24.34
CA LYS A 35 18.73 -18.94 -25.24
C LYS A 35 19.04 -18.44 -26.66
N GLY A 36 19.52 -19.36 -27.50
CA GLY A 36 19.87 -19.07 -28.89
C GLY A 36 21.11 -18.16 -28.97
N ASN A 37 21.01 -17.07 -29.73
CA ASN A 37 22.10 -16.08 -29.86
C ASN A 37 22.29 -15.18 -28.63
N TYR A 38 21.51 -15.41 -27.58
CA TYR A 38 21.61 -14.70 -26.30
C TYR A 38 22.00 -15.69 -25.21
N SER A 39 22.87 -15.27 -24.28
CA SER A 39 23.37 -16.11 -23.21
C SER A 39 23.24 -15.46 -21.83
N GLY A 40 23.41 -16.27 -20.79
CA GLY A 40 23.38 -15.82 -19.39
C GLY A 40 22.00 -15.77 -18.77
N THR A 41 21.95 -15.22 -17.55
CA THR A 41 20.72 -15.07 -16.77
C THR A 41 20.60 -13.66 -16.21
N LYS A 42 19.37 -13.20 -16.02
CA LYS A 42 19.08 -11.93 -15.35
C LYS A 42 17.97 -12.13 -14.34
N LYS A 43 18.23 -11.79 -13.08
CA LYS A 43 17.22 -11.71 -12.03
C LYS A 43 16.67 -10.30 -11.92
N LEU A 44 15.35 -10.21 -11.84
CA LEU A 44 14.61 -8.98 -11.59
C LEU A 44 13.68 -9.21 -10.41
N GLU A 45 13.58 -8.21 -9.55
CA GLU A 45 12.65 -8.22 -8.43
C GLU A 45 11.52 -7.24 -8.67
N PHE A 46 10.32 -7.61 -8.21
CA PHE A 46 9.19 -6.70 -8.17
C PHE A 46 8.41 -6.89 -6.88
N THR A 47 7.72 -5.84 -6.46
CA THR A 47 6.93 -5.84 -5.22
C THR A 47 5.47 -6.16 -5.52
N ILE A 48 4.91 -7.13 -4.82
CA ILE A 48 3.47 -7.39 -4.76
C ILE A 48 2.94 -6.69 -3.51
N ASN A 49 2.17 -5.62 -3.69
CA ASN A 49 1.57 -4.86 -2.59
C ASN A 49 0.24 -5.48 -2.15
N PRO A 50 -0.16 -5.32 -0.87
CA PRO A 50 -1.47 -5.77 -0.41
C PRO A 50 -2.60 -5.01 -1.13
N LYS A 51 -3.78 -5.61 -1.19
CA LYS A 51 -4.99 -4.93 -1.68
C LYS A 51 -5.32 -3.76 -0.75
N GLY A 52 -5.58 -2.59 -1.32
CA GLY A 52 -5.96 -1.40 -0.58
C GLY A 52 -7.35 -1.48 0.06
N THR A 53 -7.67 -0.49 0.88
CA THR A 53 -9.03 -0.27 1.40
C THR A 53 -9.39 1.20 1.33
N SER A 54 -10.64 1.53 1.63
CA SER A 54 -11.18 2.88 1.60
C SER A 54 -11.91 3.21 2.89
N ILE A 55 -11.84 4.46 3.33
CA ILE A 55 -12.68 4.97 4.41
C ILE A 55 -14.15 4.93 3.96
N LYS A 56 -14.98 4.17 4.66
CA LYS A 56 -16.42 4.07 4.39
C LYS A 56 -17.15 5.24 5.02
N LYS A 57 -16.89 5.52 6.30
CA LYS A 57 -17.60 6.56 7.07
C LYS A 57 -16.63 7.32 7.99
N LEU A 58 -16.85 8.63 8.08
CA LEU A 58 -16.27 9.50 9.11
C LEU A 58 -17.42 10.07 9.94
N THR A 59 -17.32 9.94 11.26
CA THR A 59 -18.31 10.48 12.20
C THR A 59 -17.66 11.53 13.08
N ALA A 60 -18.17 12.76 13.05
CA ALA A 60 -17.68 13.86 13.88
C ALA A 60 -18.22 13.79 15.32
N GLY A 61 -17.39 14.10 16.30
CA GLY A 61 -17.76 14.29 17.71
C GLY A 61 -17.02 15.47 18.34
N LYS A 62 -17.33 15.79 19.61
CA LYS A 62 -16.71 16.92 20.32
C LYS A 62 -15.21 16.68 20.48
N LYS A 63 -14.37 17.50 19.83
CA LYS A 63 -12.90 17.36 19.84
C LYS A 63 -12.42 15.96 19.41
N LYS A 64 -13.19 15.27 18.55
CA LYS A 64 -12.88 13.90 18.09
C LYS A 64 -13.55 13.54 16.76
N PHE A 65 -13.06 12.49 16.11
CA PHE A 65 -13.80 11.81 15.05
C PHE A 65 -13.53 10.30 15.06
N THR A 66 -14.46 9.54 14.48
CA THR A 66 -14.32 8.09 14.29
C THR A 66 -14.24 7.79 12.80
N ALA A 67 -13.21 7.05 12.40
CA ALA A 67 -13.07 6.52 11.04
C ALA A 67 -13.48 5.05 11.00
N GLN A 68 -14.23 4.68 9.96
CA GLN A 68 -14.64 3.31 9.67
C GLN A 68 -14.28 2.96 8.23
N TRP A 69 -13.81 1.74 7.98
CA TRP A 69 -13.32 1.30 6.66
C TRP A 69 -13.72 -0.14 6.35
N GLY A 70 -13.57 -0.53 5.08
CA GLY A 70 -13.83 -1.89 4.64
C GLY A 70 -12.75 -2.86 5.14
N LYS A 71 -13.16 -4.03 5.63
CA LYS A 71 -12.25 -5.10 6.05
C LYS A 71 -11.46 -5.64 4.86
N GLN A 72 -10.16 -5.83 5.05
CA GLN A 72 -9.26 -6.59 4.17
C GLN A 72 -8.61 -7.69 5.00
N ALA A 73 -9.04 -8.93 4.79
CA ALA A 73 -8.55 -10.08 5.55
C ALA A 73 -7.32 -10.72 4.88
N THR A 74 -7.43 -10.98 3.57
CA THR A 74 -6.44 -11.70 2.80
C THR A 74 -5.16 -10.88 2.64
N GLN A 75 -4.03 -11.51 2.95
CA GLN A 75 -2.69 -10.94 2.78
C GLN A 75 -2.51 -9.55 3.42
N THR A 76 -3.19 -9.29 4.53
CA THR A 76 -3.17 -8.00 5.23
C THR A 76 -2.87 -8.22 6.71
N THR A 77 -1.86 -7.53 7.24
CA THR A 77 -1.56 -7.52 8.68
C THR A 77 -2.38 -6.44 9.39
N GLY A 78 -2.60 -5.30 8.74
CA GLY A 78 -3.36 -4.21 9.34
C GLY A 78 -3.53 -3.01 8.43
N TYR A 79 -3.87 -1.90 9.06
CA TYR A 79 -4.14 -0.62 8.41
C TYR A 79 -3.28 0.47 9.03
N GLU A 80 -2.83 1.39 8.18
CA GLU A 80 -2.30 2.68 8.59
C GLU A 80 -3.31 3.76 8.21
N ILE A 81 -3.76 4.52 9.21
CA ILE A 81 -4.65 5.65 9.04
C ILE A 81 -3.83 6.90 9.27
N GLN A 82 -3.86 7.82 8.31
CA GLN A 82 -3.30 9.15 8.48
C GLN A 82 -4.40 10.18 8.56
N TYR A 83 -4.23 11.15 9.44
CA TYR A 83 -5.05 12.34 9.49
C TYR A 83 -4.19 13.59 9.59
N SER A 84 -4.64 14.67 8.96
CA SER A 84 -3.92 15.93 8.91
C SER A 84 -4.85 17.12 8.89
N THR A 85 -4.37 18.28 9.35
CA THR A 85 -5.06 19.57 9.16
C THR A 85 -4.83 20.15 7.76
N SER A 86 -3.99 19.54 6.93
CA SER A 86 -3.72 19.90 5.54
C SER A 86 -4.00 18.72 4.60
N ASN A 87 -4.62 18.97 3.46
CA ASN A 87 -4.87 17.94 2.43
C ASN A 87 -3.59 17.43 1.76
N LYS A 88 -2.46 18.13 1.95
CA LYS A 88 -1.14 17.74 1.45
C LYS A 88 -0.43 16.70 2.32
N PHE A 89 -0.95 16.43 3.54
CA PHE A 89 -0.34 15.49 4.50
C PHE A 89 1.16 15.75 4.74
N THR A 90 1.54 17.01 5.04
CA THR A 90 2.92 17.35 5.40
C THR A 90 3.30 16.74 6.75
N LYS A 91 4.60 16.50 6.97
CA LYS A 91 5.10 15.86 8.20
C LYS A 91 4.65 16.58 9.49
N SER A 92 4.63 17.91 9.50
CA SER A 92 4.24 18.72 10.67
C SER A 92 2.75 18.67 11.00
N THR A 93 1.90 18.39 10.02
CA THR A 93 0.44 18.42 10.18
C THR A 93 -0.16 17.02 10.27
N THR A 94 0.61 15.99 9.95
CA THR A 94 0.14 14.61 9.79
C THR A 94 0.43 13.77 11.01
N LYS A 95 -0.59 13.05 11.46
CA LYS A 95 -0.47 12.02 12.48
C LYS A 95 -0.90 10.68 11.88
N SER A 96 -0.21 9.62 12.26
CA SER A 96 -0.51 8.25 11.85
C SER A 96 -1.00 7.41 13.03
N ALA A 97 -1.87 6.46 12.75
CA ALA A 97 -2.21 5.36 13.65
C ALA A 97 -2.14 4.04 12.88
N THR A 98 -1.67 2.99 13.55
CA THR A 98 -1.62 1.63 13.00
C THR A 98 -2.53 0.73 13.82
N VAL A 99 -3.32 -0.11 13.17
CA VAL A 99 -4.19 -1.11 13.81
C VAL A 99 -4.14 -2.43 13.05
N ASN A 100 -4.48 -3.53 13.71
CA ASN A 100 -4.50 -4.86 13.08
C ASN A 100 -5.66 -5.01 12.07
N ASN A 101 -5.64 -6.10 11.30
CA ASN A 101 -6.61 -6.36 10.24
C ASN A 101 -8.04 -6.69 10.73
N LYS A 102 -8.21 -7.03 12.02
CA LYS A 102 -9.51 -7.28 12.66
C LYS A 102 -10.24 -5.97 12.98
N THR A 103 -9.50 -4.89 13.21
CA THR A 103 -10.07 -3.57 13.49
C THR A 103 -10.57 -2.91 12.21
N THR A 104 -11.85 -2.54 12.19
CA THR A 104 -12.50 -1.82 11.06
C THR A 104 -12.97 -0.41 11.42
N LYS A 105 -12.72 0.01 12.67
CA LYS A 105 -13.06 1.35 13.18
C LYS A 105 -11.99 1.85 14.16
N LYS A 106 -11.70 3.16 14.15
CA LYS A 106 -10.84 3.81 15.15
C LYS A 106 -11.33 5.22 15.46
N GLU A 107 -11.39 5.53 16.75
CA GLU A 107 -11.62 6.89 17.25
C GLU A 107 -10.29 7.63 17.44
N PHE A 108 -10.28 8.90 17.02
CA PHE A 108 -9.21 9.87 17.18
C PHE A 108 -9.73 11.00 18.08
N THR A 109 -9.15 11.14 19.26
CA THR A 109 -9.58 12.07 20.32
C THR A 109 -8.54 13.18 20.54
N LYS A 110 -8.81 14.09 21.48
CA LYS A 110 -7.92 15.22 21.84
C LYS A 110 -7.58 16.11 20.63
N LEU A 111 -8.57 16.34 19.77
CA LEU A 111 -8.46 17.19 18.60
C LEU A 111 -8.97 18.61 18.89
N SER A 112 -8.59 19.57 18.06
CA SER A 112 -9.16 20.91 18.13
C SER A 112 -10.66 20.86 17.78
N ALA A 113 -11.48 21.63 18.48
CA ALA A 113 -12.92 21.75 18.19
C ALA A 113 -13.13 22.53 16.88
N LYS A 114 -14.24 22.26 16.17
CA LYS A 114 -14.62 22.96 14.92
C LYS A 114 -13.50 23.01 13.87
N ARG A 115 -12.61 22.00 13.85
CA ARG A 115 -11.44 21.94 12.97
C ARG A 115 -11.64 20.87 11.90
N LYS A 116 -11.39 21.23 10.65
CA LYS A 116 -11.39 20.28 9.53
C LYS A 116 -10.12 19.43 9.55
N TYR A 117 -10.30 18.13 9.42
CA TYR A 117 -9.23 17.14 9.25
C TYR A 117 -9.43 16.36 7.96
N TYR A 118 -8.34 16.12 7.26
CA TYR A 118 -8.24 15.24 6.10
C TYR A 118 -7.76 13.87 6.56
N VAL A 119 -8.39 12.81 6.08
CA VAL A 119 -8.13 11.44 6.52
C VAL A 119 -7.94 10.56 5.30
N ARG A 120 -6.89 9.72 5.33
CA ARG A 120 -6.63 8.68 4.32
C ARG A 120 -6.20 7.39 5.01
N ILE A 121 -6.39 6.27 4.34
CA ILE A 121 -6.05 4.94 4.86
C ILE A 121 -5.27 4.15 3.82
N ARG A 122 -4.37 3.28 4.26
CA ARG A 122 -3.78 2.23 3.45
C ARG A 122 -3.69 0.93 4.24
N THR A 123 -3.70 -0.19 3.55
CA THR A 123 -3.40 -1.50 4.13
C THR A 123 -1.89 -1.73 4.17
N TYR A 124 -1.44 -2.54 5.13
CA TYR A 124 -0.08 -3.06 5.13
C TYR A 124 -0.05 -4.55 5.45
N LYS A 125 0.99 -5.21 4.95
CA LYS A 125 1.35 -6.59 5.28
C LYS A 125 2.79 -6.62 5.74
N THR A 126 3.04 -7.28 6.87
CA THR A 126 4.39 -7.55 7.32
C THR A 126 4.80 -8.95 6.85
N VAL A 127 5.93 -9.04 6.15
CA VAL A 127 6.55 -10.29 5.69
C VAL A 127 8.00 -10.26 6.15
N LYS A 128 8.38 -11.22 7.01
CA LYS A 128 9.74 -11.30 7.59
C LYS A 128 10.25 -9.95 8.15
N GLY A 129 9.41 -9.26 8.91
CA GLY A 129 9.73 -7.95 9.50
C GLY A 129 9.58 -6.73 8.59
N LYS A 130 9.55 -6.89 7.25
CA LYS A 130 9.37 -5.80 6.29
C LYS A 130 7.88 -5.51 6.02
N LYS A 131 7.50 -4.23 6.04
CA LYS A 131 6.14 -3.78 5.70
C LYS A 131 6.01 -3.47 4.20
N TYR A 132 4.97 -4.02 3.59
CA TYR A 132 4.52 -3.75 2.23
C TYR A 132 3.19 -3.01 2.32
N TYR A 133 3.05 -1.93 1.56
CA TYR A 133 1.93 -1.01 1.68
C TYR A 133 1.16 -0.94 0.36
N SER A 134 -0.16 -0.86 0.46
CA SER A 134 -0.95 -0.39 -0.69
C SER A 134 -0.75 1.11 -0.91
N SER A 135 -1.16 1.57 -2.09
CA SER A 135 -1.40 2.99 -2.34
C SER A 135 -2.39 3.55 -1.31
N TRP A 136 -2.25 4.83 -1.00
CA TRP A 136 -3.22 5.53 -0.18
C TRP A 136 -4.61 5.52 -0.81
N SER A 137 -5.65 5.41 0.01
CA SER A 137 -7.03 5.68 -0.41
C SER A 137 -7.18 7.12 -0.88
N SER A 138 -8.27 7.39 -1.59
CA SER A 138 -8.76 8.76 -1.74
C SER A 138 -8.94 9.42 -0.36
N VAL A 139 -8.69 10.73 -0.33
CA VAL A 139 -8.77 11.53 0.88
C VAL A 139 -10.23 11.86 1.18
N LYS A 140 -10.67 11.61 2.41
CA LYS A 140 -11.94 12.13 2.94
C LYS A 140 -11.68 13.22 3.96
N SER A 141 -12.69 14.00 4.32
CA SER A 141 -12.55 15.01 5.38
C SER A 141 -13.71 14.98 6.37
N VAL A 142 -13.44 15.46 7.57
CA VAL A 142 -14.41 15.59 8.66
C VAL A 142 -14.07 16.82 9.49
N THR A 143 -15.09 17.57 9.92
CA THR A 143 -14.93 18.69 10.85
C THR A 143 -15.39 18.25 12.23
N THR A 144 -14.53 18.39 13.24
CA THR A 144 -14.87 18.06 14.63
C THR A 144 -15.98 18.97 15.16
N LYS A 145 -16.73 18.48 16.15
CA LYS A 145 -17.69 19.30 16.89
C LYS A 145 -16.99 20.03 18.04
#